data_AF-A0A0F8E0R6-F1
#
_entry.id   AF-A0A0F8E0R6-F1
#
_cell.length_a   1.000
_cell.length_b   1.000
_cell.length_c   1.000
_cell.angle_alpha   90.00
_cell.angle_beta   90.00
_cell.angle_gamma   90.00
#
_symmetry.space_group_name_H-M   'P 1'
#
loop_
_entity.id
_entity.type
_entity.pdbx_description
1 polymer ?
#
loop_
_entity_poly.entity_id
_entity_poly.type
_entity_poly.pdbx_seq_one_letter_code
_entity_poly.pdbx_strand_id
1 'polypeptide(L)'
;MNTKALNKLRVVGDDLHRKDREKQSPDPKILIGKIEDDYRLISKDKTKKMSAITLKYLRDHRIIKANQYVLYRQISERAEERTMVIEKNVIEWVNSKLIYLYENA
;
A
#
# COMPACT_ATOMS: atom_id res chain seq x y z
N MET A 1 17.34 -54.60 -14.04
CA MET A 1 17.15 -53.52 -13.05
C MET A 1 17.97 -52.31 -13.50
N ASN A 2 17.31 -51.27 -14.00
CA ASN A 2 17.95 -50.16 -14.72
C ASN A 2 18.28 -49.00 -13.77
N THR A 3 19.57 -48.78 -13.52
CA THR A 3 20.14 -47.79 -12.59
C THR A 3 20.08 -46.33 -13.09
N LYS A 4 19.08 -45.99 -13.92
CA LYS A 4 18.87 -44.61 -14.42
C LYS A 4 17.82 -43.82 -13.64
N ALA A 5 17.18 -44.39 -12.63
CA ALA A 5 16.12 -43.70 -11.86
C ALA A 5 16.61 -42.95 -10.61
N LEU A 6 17.88 -43.08 -10.21
CA LEU A 6 18.37 -42.50 -8.94
C LEU A 6 19.08 -41.15 -9.06
N ASN A 7 19.26 -40.60 -10.27
CA ASN A 7 19.86 -39.27 -10.47
C ASN A 7 18.87 -38.17 -10.86
N LYS A 8 17.55 -38.44 -10.80
CA LYS A 8 16.52 -37.42 -11.07
C LYS A 8 16.00 -36.69 -9.81
N LEU A 9 16.59 -36.97 -8.65
CA LEU A 9 16.16 -36.45 -7.35
C LEU A 9 17.11 -35.40 -6.74
N ARG A 10 18.13 -34.94 -7.46
CA ARG A 10 19.15 -34.00 -6.92
C ARG A 10 19.29 -32.67 -7.69
N VAL A 11 18.38 -32.36 -8.62
CA VAL A 11 18.43 -31.09 -9.41
C VAL A 11 17.07 -30.40 -9.47
N VAL A 12 16.23 -30.57 -8.43
CA VAL A 12 14.97 -29.81 -8.30
C VAL A 12 14.86 -29.22 -6.88
N GLY A 13 16.00 -28.99 -6.22
CA GLY A 13 16.09 -28.46 -4.86
C GLY A 13 16.38 -26.96 -4.77
N ASP A 14 16.92 -26.33 -5.81
CA ASP A 14 17.56 -25.01 -5.69
C ASP A 14 16.89 -23.86 -6.48
N ASP A 15 15.80 -24.12 -7.20
CA ASP A 15 15.11 -23.09 -8.01
C ASP A 15 13.74 -22.64 -7.45
N LEU A 16 13.41 -23.02 -6.21
CA LEU A 16 12.20 -22.58 -5.51
C LEU A 16 12.46 -21.46 -4.49
N HIS A 17 13.58 -20.73 -4.63
CA HIS A 17 13.98 -19.64 -3.73
C HIS A 17 14.06 -18.25 -4.39
N ARG A 18 13.42 -18.03 -5.56
CA ARG A 18 13.67 -16.79 -6.34
C ARG A 18 12.48 -15.92 -6.73
N LYS A 19 11.31 -16.04 -6.09
CA LYS A 19 10.22 -15.05 -6.30
C LYS A 19 9.47 -14.56 -5.08
N ASP A 20 9.83 -14.97 -3.87
CA ASP A 20 9.51 -14.21 -2.67
C ASP A 20 10.61 -13.17 -2.46
N ARG A 21 10.73 -12.23 -3.43
CA ARG A 21 11.45 -10.99 -3.17
C ARG A 21 10.71 -10.32 -2.04
N GLU A 22 11.32 -10.43 -0.86
CA GLU A 22 11.08 -9.64 0.33
C GLU A 22 10.37 -8.35 -0.05
N LYS A 23 9.11 -8.22 0.36
CA LYS A 23 8.46 -6.91 0.43
C LYS A 23 9.19 -6.12 1.51
N GLN A 24 10.46 -5.77 1.29
CA GLN A 24 11.19 -4.87 2.16
C GLN A 24 10.33 -3.62 2.25
N SER A 25 9.82 -3.37 3.46
CA SER A 25 9.22 -2.08 3.79
C SER A 25 10.23 -1.01 3.38
N PRO A 26 9.82 0.05 2.67
CA PRO A 26 10.72 1.12 2.31
C PRO A 26 11.48 1.62 3.56
N ASP A 27 12.73 2.08 3.37
CA ASP A 27 13.54 2.65 4.44
C ASP A 27 12.68 3.60 5.29
N PRO A 28 12.68 3.48 6.64
CA PRO A 28 11.86 4.31 7.50
C PRO A 28 11.98 5.82 7.23
N LYS A 29 13.17 6.33 6.86
CA LYS A 29 13.36 7.75 6.54
C LYS A 29 12.64 8.15 5.27
N ILE A 30 12.69 7.30 4.23
CA ILE A 30 11.98 7.51 2.97
C ILE A 30 10.46 7.46 3.21
N LEU A 31 10.02 6.50 4.02
CA LEU A 31 8.62 6.31 4.38
C LEU A 31 8.07 7.52 5.14
N ILE A 32 8.79 8.01 6.16
CA ILE A 32 8.41 9.19 6.93
C ILE A 32 8.30 10.42 6.02
N GLY A 33 9.31 10.66 5.15
CA GLY A 33 9.28 11.78 4.21
C GLY A 33 8.09 11.74 3.26
N LYS A 34 7.72 10.55 2.75
CA LYS A 34 6.54 10.40 1.89
C LYS A 34 5.22 10.61 2.60
N ILE A 35 5.11 10.14 3.84
CA ILE A 35 3.92 10.37 4.67
C ILE A 35 3.76 11.87 4.96
N GLU A 36 4.85 12.56 5.27
CA GLU A 36 4.85 14.01 5.50
C GLU A 36 4.48 14.82 4.25
N ASP A 37 5.01 14.46 3.08
CA ASP A 37 4.66 15.09 1.80
C ASP A 37 3.15 14.96 1.52
N ASP A 38 2.61 13.75 1.66
CA ASP A 38 1.19 13.48 1.47
C ASP A 38 0.34 14.26 2.48
N TYR A 39 0.75 14.31 3.76
CA TYR A 39 0.08 15.10 4.79
C TYR A 39 0.04 16.60 4.43
N ARG A 40 1.15 17.20 4.03
CA ARG A 40 1.23 18.62 3.66
C ARG A 40 0.34 18.97 2.46
N LEU A 41 0.18 18.03 1.52
CA LEU A 41 -0.71 18.21 0.37
C LEU A 41 -2.18 18.07 0.76
N ILE A 42 -2.50 17.07 1.56
CA ILE A 42 -3.88 16.72 1.95
C ILE A 42 -4.45 17.67 3.01
N SER A 43 -3.61 18.19 3.90
CA SER A 43 -4.01 19.23 4.87
C SER A 43 -4.48 20.52 4.17
N LYS A 44 -3.88 20.85 3.02
CA LYS A 44 -4.30 22.00 2.19
C LYS A 44 -5.53 21.71 1.34
N ASP A 45 -5.63 20.50 0.80
CA ASP A 45 -6.76 20.05 -0.02
C ASP A 45 -7.13 18.61 0.34
N LYS A 46 -8.19 18.49 1.14
CA LYS A 46 -8.69 17.21 1.68
C LYS A 46 -9.24 16.28 0.60
N THR A 47 -9.39 16.74 -0.64
CA THR A 47 -9.83 15.90 -1.75
C THR A 47 -8.65 15.24 -2.47
N LYS A 48 -7.40 15.63 -2.20
CA LYS A 48 -6.24 15.00 -2.84
C LYS A 48 -6.08 13.55 -2.42
N LYS A 49 -5.73 12.70 -3.39
CA LYS A 49 -5.44 11.30 -3.12
C LYS A 49 -3.97 11.17 -2.66
N MET A 50 -3.73 10.43 -1.57
CA MET A 50 -2.39 10.12 -1.08
C MET A 50 -1.69 9.08 -1.94
N SER A 51 -0.38 9.01 -1.81
CA SER A 51 0.42 7.98 -2.47
C SER A 51 0.04 6.57 -2.01
N ALA A 52 0.29 5.58 -2.87
CA ALA A 52 0.07 4.17 -2.56
C ALA A 52 0.94 3.69 -1.36
N ILE A 53 2.09 4.33 -1.12
CA ILE A 53 2.99 4.02 -0.01
C ILE A 53 2.32 4.41 1.31
N THR A 54 1.82 5.64 1.41
CA THR A 54 1.12 6.14 2.60
C THR A 54 -0.17 5.35 2.83
N LEU A 55 -0.94 5.05 1.78
CA LEU A 55 -2.13 4.22 1.90
C LEU A 55 -1.82 2.82 2.44
N LYS A 56 -0.73 2.20 1.96
CA LYS A 56 -0.27 0.90 2.44
C LYS A 56 0.18 1.00 3.91
N TYR A 57 0.90 2.05 4.29
CA TYR A 57 1.29 2.29 5.67
C TYR A 57 0.09 2.34 6.61
N LEU A 58 -0.94 3.14 6.27
CA LEU A 58 -2.18 3.22 7.06
C LEU A 58 -2.87 1.87 7.19
N ARG A 59 -2.80 1.04 6.15
CA ARG A 59 -3.36 -0.31 6.16
C ARG A 59 -2.56 -1.28 7.03
N ASP A 60 -1.24 -1.30 6.88
CA ASP A 60 -0.33 -2.19 7.60
C ASP A 60 -0.38 -1.91 9.11
N HIS A 61 -0.58 -0.64 9.49
CA HIS A 61 -0.75 -0.19 10.89
C HIS A 61 -2.20 -0.24 11.38
N ARG A 62 -3.11 -0.83 10.59
CA ARG A 62 -4.54 -1.00 10.94
C ARG A 62 -5.30 0.29 11.25
N ILE A 63 -4.80 1.44 10.80
CA ILE A 63 -5.45 2.74 10.93
C ILE A 63 -6.72 2.79 10.06
N ILE A 64 -6.69 2.11 8.91
CA ILE A 64 -7.83 1.94 8.02
C ILE A 64 -8.20 0.47 7.82
N LYS A 65 -9.49 0.22 7.58
CA LYS A 65 -10.03 -1.12 7.32
C LYS A 65 -9.67 -1.61 5.91
N ALA A 66 -9.68 -2.93 5.70
CA ALA A 66 -9.32 -3.54 4.43
C ALA A 66 -10.25 -3.10 3.27
N ASN A 67 -11.54 -2.98 3.52
CA ASN A 67 -12.51 -2.50 2.52
C ASN A 67 -12.22 -1.06 2.10
N GLN A 68 -11.86 -0.20 3.05
CA GLN A 68 -11.49 1.20 2.78
C GLN A 68 -10.21 1.27 1.95
N TYR A 69 -9.22 0.42 2.23
CA TYR A 69 -8.01 0.31 1.43
C TYR A 69 -8.32 -0.06 -0.03
N VAL A 70 -9.13 -1.10 -0.24
CA VAL A 70 -9.50 -1.56 -1.60
C VAL A 70 -10.25 -0.47 -2.36
N LEU A 71 -11.26 0.14 -1.75
CA LEU A 71 -12.03 1.21 -2.36
C LEU A 71 -11.15 2.41 -2.69
N TYR A 72 -10.39 2.92 -1.71
CA TYR A 72 -9.51 4.07 -1.91
C TYR A 72 -8.52 3.83 -3.05
N ARG A 73 -7.97 2.61 -3.16
CA ARG A 73 -7.04 2.26 -4.24
C ARG A 73 -7.68 2.41 -5.62
N GLN A 74 -8.95 2.05 -5.77
CA GLN A 74 -9.68 2.05 -7.05
C GLN A 74 -10.19 3.43 -7.48
N ILE A 75 -10.38 4.35 -6.54
CA ILE A 75 -10.87 5.70 -6.83
C ILE A 75 -9.88 6.46 -7.73
N SER A 76 -10.35 7.28 -8.67
CA SER A 76 -9.46 8.08 -9.51
C SER A 76 -8.61 9.06 -8.70
N GLU A 77 -7.38 9.30 -9.17
CA GLU A 77 -6.50 10.38 -8.67
C GLU A 77 -7.04 11.77 -9.05
N ARG A 78 -7.77 11.86 -10.16
CA ARG A 78 -8.30 13.11 -10.71
C ARG A 78 -9.62 13.43 -10.05
N ALA A 79 -9.72 14.63 -9.48
CA ALA A 79 -10.87 15.01 -8.67
C ALA A 79 -12.16 15.08 -9.50
N GLU A 80 -12.04 15.54 -10.74
CA GLU A 80 -13.09 15.67 -11.73
C GLU A 80 -13.67 14.32 -12.19
N GLU A 81 -12.91 13.24 -12.07
CA GLU A 81 -13.34 11.89 -12.47
C GLU A 81 -14.12 11.16 -11.35
N ARG A 82 -14.10 11.70 -10.12
CA ARG A 82 -14.81 11.14 -8.96
C ARG A 82 -16.25 11.61 -8.93
N THR A 83 -17.08 10.95 -9.72
CA THR A 83 -18.49 11.33 -9.91
C THR A 83 -19.37 10.82 -8.78
N MET A 84 -19.00 9.72 -8.11
CA MET A 84 -19.84 9.10 -7.08
C MET A 84 -19.58 9.68 -5.70
N VAL A 85 -20.67 9.93 -4.94
CA VAL A 85 -20.59 10.42 -3.55
C VAL A 85 -19.78 9.47 -2.66
N ILE A 86 -19.90 8.16 -2.88
CA ILE A 86 -19.17 7.14 -2.13
C ILE A 86 -17.65 7.32 -2.29
N GLU A 87 -17.17 7.64 -3.49
CA GLU A 87 -15.75 7.85 -3.75
C GLU A 87 -15.23 9.05 -2.96
N LYS A 88 -15.97 10.17 -3.03
CA LYS A 88 -15.62 11.41 -2.29
C LYS A 88 -15.55 11.15 -0.79
N ASN A 89 -16.56 10.45 -0.25
CA ASN A 89 -16.62 10.12 1.18
C ASN A 89 -15.46 9.22 1.62
N VAL A 90 -15.08 8.22 0.80
CA VAL A 90 -13.94 7.34 1.12
C VAL A 90 -12.63 8.12 1.10
N ILE A 91 -12.44 9.02 0.13
CA ILE A 91 -11.25 9.90 0.06
C ILE A 91 -11.15 10.74 1.33
N GLU A 92 -12.19 11.50 1.65
CA GLU A 92 -12.21 12.40 2.81
C GLU A 92 -12.00 11.64 4.13
N TRP A 93 -12.65 10.50 4.29
CA TRP A 93 -12.52 9.70 5.50
C TRP A 93 -11.10 9.16 5.67
N VAL A 94 -10.50 8.57 4.64
CA VAL A 94 -9.13 8.02 4.73
C VAL A 94 -8.11 9.13 4.92
N ASN A 95 -8.29 10.26 4.23
CA ASN A 95 -7.44 11.44 4.40
C ASN A 95 -7.52 12.01 5.82
N SER A 96 -8.70 12.02 6.44
CA SER A 96 -8.84 12.43 7.84
C SER A 96 -8.03 11.55 8.79
N LYS A 97 -7.82 10.27 8.46
CA LYS A 97 -6.98 9.37 9.27
C LYS A 97 -5.49 9.67 9.14
N LEU A 98 -5.03 10.06 7.96
CA LEU A 98 -3.66 10.53 7.78
C LEU A 98 -3.40 11.80 8.58
N ILE A 99 -4.31 12.78 8.48
CA ILE A 99 -4.22 14.05 9.21
C ILE A 99 -4.19 13.78 10.72
N TYR A 100 -5.18 13.03 11.22
CA TYR A 100 -5.26 12.69 12.65
C TYR A 100 -4.00 11.99 13.15
N LEU A 101 -3.49 11.02 12.38
CA LEU A 101 -2.24 10.34 12.73
C LEU A 101 -1.08 11.33 12.84
N TYR A 102 -0.91 12.20 11.84
CA TYR A 102 0.25 13.11 11.80
C TYR A 102 0.18 14.21 12.86
N GLU A 103 -1.01 14.70 13.19
CA GLU A 103 -1.20 15.74 14.21
C GLU A 103 -1.14 15.22 15.65
N ASN A 104 -1.25 13.90 15.87
CA ASN A 104 -1.30 13.28 17.20
C ASN A 104 -0.22 12.20 17.41
N ALA A 105 0.74 12.08 16.50
CA ALA A 105 1.93 11.22 16.65
C ALA A 105 3.07 11.97 17.37
#